data_AF-A0AAD9MGF3-F1
#
_entry.id   AF-A0AAD9MGF3-F1
#
_cell.length_a   1.000
_cell.length_b   1.000
_cell.length_c   1.000
_cell.angle_alpha   90.00
_cell.angle_beta   90.00
_cell.angle_gamma   90.00
#
_symmetry.space_group_name_H-M   'P 1'
#
loop_
_entity.id
_entity.type
_entity.pdbx_description
1 polymer ?
#
loop_
_entity_poly.entity_id
_entity_poly.type
_entity_poly.pdbx_seq_one_letter_code
_entity_poly.pdbx_strand_id
1 'polypeptide(L)'
;MNLTPGAAACKALMNTGLGSPEAMLTITRQQCQMILAQNGYDRYEEKAASFLLDDARQLLTQYGGDLNVLREERNLLKKFRGVGDGGVDIFFRELVWEELAPFADKKALKAARLLDIRAPPKELLSLCDMDLTKYVRLIAALVRVELSKSYREADK
;
A
#
# COMPACT_ATOMS: atom_id res chain seq x y z
N MET A 1 4.61 19.09 -0.54
CA MET A 1 3.88 18.19 -1.45
C MET A 1 2.51 18.00 -0.83
N ASN A 2 1.43 18.41 -1.50
CA ASN A 2 0.08 18.18 -0.98
C ASN A 2 -0.21 16.68 -1.03
N LEU A 3 -0.63 16.09 0.10
CA LEU A 3 -1.04 14.69 0.15
C LEU A 3 -2.28 14.51 -0.72
N THR A 4 -2.43 13.35 -1.35
CA THR A 4 -3.70 12.98 -1.95
C THR A 4 -4.77 12.91 -0.85
N PRO A 5 -6.07 13.08 -1.17
CA PRO A 5 -7.12 13.00 -0.16
C PRO A 5 -7.09 11.70 0.65
N GLY A 6 -6.82 10.56 -0.01
CA GLY A 6 -6.67 9.28 0.69
C GLY A 6 -5.47 9.24 1.64
N ALA A 7 -4.32 9.78 1.23
CA ALA A 7 -3.14 9.84 2.10
C ALA A 7 -3.32 10.82 3.27
N ALA A 8 -4.02 11.93 3.05
CA ALA A 8 -4.37 12.88 4.11
C ALA A 8 -5.31 12.24 5.14
N ALA A 9 -6.37 11.57 4.69
CA ALA A 9 -7.33 10.89 5.55
C ALA A 9 -6.71 9.71 6.33
N CYS A 10 -5.85 8.92 5.69
CA CYS A 10 -5.07 7.87 6.37
C CYS A 10 -4.19 8.45 7.48
N LYS A 11 -3.45 9.53 7.18
CA LYS A 11 -2.63 10.23 8.17
C LYS A 11 -3.47 10.78 9.34
N ALA A 12 -4.67 11.29 9.06
CA ALA A 12 -5.57 11.77 10.10
C ALA A 12 -6.01 10.66 11.05
N LEU A 13 -6.42 9.50 10.53
CA LEU A 13 -6.76 8.33 11.35
C LEU A 13 -5.59 7.92 12.25
N MET A 14 -4.38 7.82 11.69
CA MET A 14 -3.18 7.48 12.46
C MET A 14 -2.89 8.50 13.56
N ASN A 15 -2.99 9.80 13.25
CA ASN A 15 -2.78 10.87 14.22
C ASN A 15 -3.84 10.88 15.35
N THR A 16 -5.03 10.34 15.09
CA THR A 16 -6.06 10.13 16.12
C THR A 16 -5.91 8.82 16.89
N GLY A 17 -4.80 8.10 16.72
CA GLY A 17 -4.52 6.84 17.41
C GLY A 17 -5.15 5.61 16.74
N LEU A 18 -5.78 5.77 15.57
CA LEU A 18 -6.48 4.69 14.85
C LEU A 18 -5.56 3.98 13.85
N GLY A 19 -4.30 3.77 14.26
CA GLY A 19 -3.26 3.16 13.42
C GLY A 19 -3.17 1.64 13.53
N SER A 20 -3.96 1.00 14.39
CA SER A 20 -3.97 -0.45 14.61
C SER A 20 -5.37 -1.03 14.44
N PRO A 21 -5.51 -2.33 14.12
CA PRO A 21 -6.82 -2.94 14.00
C PRO A 21 -7.61 -2.91 15.32
N GLU A 22 -6.96 -3.03 16.48
CA GLU A 22 -7.61 -2.92 17.78
C GLU A 22 -8.19 -1.52 18.00
N ALA A 23 -7.40 -0.48 17.74
CA ALA A 23 -7.83 0.91 17.88
C ALA A 23 -8.96 1.26 16.91
N MET A 24 -8.91 0.74 15.67
CA MET A 24 -10.01 0.91 14.72
C MET A 24 -11.34 0.37 15.26
N LEU A 25 -11.32 -0.73 16.03
CA LEU A 25 -12.53 -1.32 16.60
C LEU A 25 -13.04 -0.63 17.87
N THR A 26 -12.35 0.40 18.39
CA THR A 26 -12.85 1.20 19.52
C THR A 26 -13.78 2.34 19.09
N ILE A 27 -13.92 2.57 17.78
CA ILE A 27 -14.77 3.64 17.23
C ILE A 27 -15.95 3.08 16.44
N THR A 28 -16.98 3.92 16.29
CA THR A 28 -18.12 3.60 15.44
C THR A 28 -17.82 3.86 13.98
N ARG A 29 -18.59 3.23 13.09
CA ARG A 29 -18.58 3.52 11.65
C ARG A 29 -18.79 5.01 11.36
N GLN A 30 -19.72 5.66 12.05
CA GLN A 30 -20.02 7.08 11.86
C GLN A 30 -18.82 7.95 12.26
N GLN A 31 -18.14 7.64 13.35
CA GLN A 31 -16.91 8.37 13.75
C GLN A 31 -15.82 8.21 12.70
N CYS A 32 -15.60 7.00 12.16
CA CYS A 32 -14.64 6.77 11.09
C CYS A 32 -15.00 7.58 9.83
N GLN A 33 -16.28 7.57 9.41
CA GLN A 33 -16.76 8.36 8.27
C GLN A 33 -16.50 9.85 8.45
N MET A 34 -16.79 10.39 9.64
CA MET A 34 -16.55 11.80 9.95
C MET A 34 -15.07 12.18 9.82
N ILE A 35 -14.15 11.35 10.35
CA ILE A 35 -12.70 11.61 10.23
C ILE A 35 -12.28 11.59 8.76
N LEU A 36 -12.75 10.62 7.98
CA LEU A 36 -12.45 10.53 6.55
C LEU A 36 -12.96 11.75 5.78
N ALA A 37 -14.23 12.13 5.98
CA ALA A 37 -14.86 13.26 5.29
C ALA A 37 -14.20 14.60 5.65
N GLN A 38 -13.92 14.84 6.93
CA GLN A 38 -13.24 16.06 7.40
C GLN A 38 -11.82 16.23 6.83
N ASN A 39 -11.23 15.15 6.31
CA ASN A 39 -9.90 15.15 5.71
C ASN A 39 -9.95 14.96 4.17
N GLY A 40 -11.08 15.31 3.55
CA GLY A 40 -11.24 15.40 2.10
C GLY A 40 -11.54 14.07 1.40
N TYR A 41 -11.85 13.01 2.14
CA TYR A 41 -12.22 11.70 1.60
C TYR A 41 -13.73 11.43 1.73
N ASP A 42 -14.55 12.45 1.47
CA ASP A 42 -16.02 12.49 1.63
C ASP A 42 -16.80 11.77 0.53
N ARG A 43 -16.22 11.52 -0.64
CA ARG A 43 -16.92 10.83 -1.73
C ARG A 43 -17.14 9.33 -1.48
N TYR A 44 -16.28 8.73 -0.66
CA TYR A 44 -16.23 7.29 -0.43
C TYR A 44 -16.05 6.91 1.05
N GLU A 45 -16.21 7.87 1.95
CA GLU A 45 -16.10 7.72 3.40
C GLU A 45 -16.94 6.57 3.93
N GLU A 46 -18.17 6.42 3.42
CA GLU A 46 -19.07 5.36 3.89
C GLU A 46 -18.50 3.97 3.59
N LYS A 47 -18.09 3.76 2.34
CA LYS A 47 -17.51 2.50 1.87
C LYS A 47 -16.17 2.23 2.55
N ALA A 48 -15.32 3.24 2.64
CA ALA A 48 -14.00 3.13 3.26
C ALA A 48 -14.09 2.81 4.76
N ALA A 49 -14.98 3.46 5.50
CA ALA A 49 -15.22 3.14 6.91
C ALA A 49 -15.72 1.70 7.09
N SER A 50 -16.59 1.23 6.20
CA SER A 50 -17.03 -0.18 6.19
C SER A 50 -15.82 -1.11 6.05
N PHE A 51 -14.99 -0.85 5.02
CA PHE A 51 -13.84 -1.67 4.68
C PHE A 51 -12.87 -1.74 5.85
N LEU A 52 -12.41 -0.58 6.34
CA LEU A 52 -11.46 -0.50 7.44
C LEU A 52 -11.93 -1.24 8.69
N LEU A 53 -13.22 -1.10 9.08
CA LEU A 53 -13.72 -1.72 10.31
C LEU A 53 -13.88 -3.24 10.19
N ASP A 54 -14.49 -3.77 9.12
CA ASP A 54 -14.62 -5.24 9.05
C ASP A 54 -13.30 -5.92 8.65
N ASP A 55 -12.39 -5.22 7.98
CA ASP A 55 -11.05 -5.73 7.68
C ASP A 55 -10.17 -5.74 8.93
N ALA A 56 -10.27 -4.73 9.81
CA ALA A 56 -9.65 -4.77 11.14
C ALA A 56 -10.18 -5.94 11.98
N ARG A 57 -11.51 -6.15 11.98
CA ARG A 57 -12.13 -7.31 12.64
C ARG A 57 -11.65 -8.64 12.04
N GLN A 58 -11.55 -8.73 10.72
CA GLN A 58 -11.05 -9.92 10.03
C GLN A 58 -9.61 -10.21 10.43
N LEU A 59 -8.74 -9.19 10.42
CA LEU A 59 -7.33 -9.33 10.78
C LEU A 59 -7.17 -9.89 12.20
N LEU A 60 -7.92 -9.36 13.16
CA LEU A 60 -7.88 -9.83 14.55
C LEU A 60 -8.44 -11.24 14.71
N THR A 61 -9.57 -11.55 14.08
CA THR A 61 -10.29 -12.81 14.31
C THR A 61 -9.70 -14.00 13.55
N GLN A 62 -9.23 -13.79 12.31
CA GLN A 62 -8.75 -14.88 11.45
C GLN A 62 -7.22 -15.03 11.47
N TYR A 63 -6.51 -13.97 11.82
CA TYR A 63 -5.06 -13.90 11.69
C TYR A 63 -4.38 -13.39 12.98
N GLY A 64 -5.13 -13.24 14.08
CA GLY A 64 -4.59 -12.85 15.38
C GLY A 64 -3.97 -11.45 15.43
N GLY A 65 -4.30 -10.58 14.47
CA GLY A 65 -3.70 -9.25 14.37
C GLY A 65 -2.36 -9.21 13.61
N ASP A 66 -1.81 -10.36 13.21
CA ASP A 66 -0.49 -10.44 12.58
C ASP A 66 -0.59 -10.42 11.06
N LEU A 67 -0.08 -9.36 10.42
CA LEU A 67 -0.02 -9.28 8.96
C LEU A 67 1.03 -10.21 8.36
N ASN A 68 2.03 -10.68 9.13
CA ASN A 68 3.10 -11.52 8.60
C ASN A 68 2.58 -12.88 8.14
N VAL A 69 1.48 -13.39 8.68
CA VAL A 69 0.86 -14.65 8.22
C VAL A 69 0.33 -14.55 6.78
N LEU A 70 0.14 -13.33 6.26
CA LEU A 70 -0.38 -13.08 4.92
C LEU A 70 0.71 -13.10 3.83
N ARG A 71 1.99 -13.23 4.22
CA ARG A 71 3.14 -13.12 3.30
C ARG A 71 3.29 -14.30 2.35
N GLU A 72 2.81 -15.48 2.74
CA GLU A 72 3.01 -16.71 1.96
C GLU A 72 2.10 -16.79 0.73
N GLU A 73 0.95 -16.13 0.77
CA GLU A 73 -0.06 -16.23 -0.28
C GLU A 73 -0.58 -14.85 -0.68
N ARG A 74 -0.25 -14.42 -1.92
CA ARG A 74 -0.82 -13.21 -2.55
C ARG A 74 -2.34 -13.15 -2.45
N ASN A 75 -3.01 -14.30 -2.50
CA ASN A 75 -4.46 -14.40 -2.46
C ASN A 75 -5.04 -14.11 -1.07
N LEU A 76 -4.28 -14.28 0.02
CA LEU A 76 -4.76 -13.95 1.37
C LEU A 76 -4.94 -12.44 1.53
N LEU A 77 -3.99 -11.63 1.04
CA LEU A 77 -4.14 -10.17 1.04
C LEU A 77 -5.36 -9.70 0.24
N LYS A 78 -5.74 -10.41 -0.83
CA LYS A 78 -6.94 -10.09 -1.62
C LYS A 78 -8.26 -10.45 -0.93
N LYS A 79 -8.24 -11.15 0.21
CA LYS A 79 -9.45 -11.38 1.02
C LYS A 79 -9.89 -10.11 1.74
N PHE A 80 -8.99 -9.15 1.93
CA PHE A 80 -9.29 -7.83 2.48
C PHE A 80 -9.93 -6.93 1.42
N ARG A 81 -10.91 -6.13 1.83
CA ARG A 81 -11.75 -5.39 0.89
C ARG A 81 -11.03 -4.15 0.39
N GLY A 82 -11.12 -3.93 -0.92
CA GLY A 82 -10.37 -2.86 -1.58
C GLY A 82 -8.90 -3.20 -1.84
N VAL A 83 -8.42 -4.39 -1.45
CA VAL A 83 -7.06 -4.85 -1.78
C VAL A 83 -7.07 -5.64 -3.10
N GLY A 84 -6.76 -4.94 -4.19
CA GLY A 84 -6.51 -5.55 -5.51
C GLY A 84 -5.04 -5.91 -5.73
N ASP A 85 -4.68 -6.32 -6.94
CA ASP A 85 -3.28 -6.60 -7.35
C ASP A 85 -2.31 -5.49 -6.95
N GLY A 86 -2.69 -4.23 -7.19
CA GLY A 86 -1.85 -3.08 -6.83
C GLY A 86 -1.67 -2.91 -5.32
N GLY A 87 -2.69 -3.25 -4.52
CA GLY A 87 -2.58 -3.25 -3.06
C GLY A 87 -1.63 -4.33 -2.58
N VAL A 88 -1.77 -5.56 -3.10
CA VAL A 88 -0.84 -6.66 -2.81
C VAL A 88 0.61 -6.30 -3.15
N ASP A 89 0.82 -5.68 -4.32
CA ASP A 89 2.14 -5.23 -4.75
C ASP A 89 2.73 -4.17 -3.81
N ILE A 90 1.91 -3.26 -3.26
CA ILE A 90 2.36 -2.30 -2.24
C ILE A 90 2.76 -3.04 -0.95
N PHE A 91 1.95 -3.97 -0.45
CA PHE A 91 2.30 -4.76 0.74
C PHE A 91 3.62 -5.51 0.56
N PHE A 92 3.79 -6.20 -0.57
CA PHE A 92 5.00 -6.97 -0.87
C PHE A 92 6.24 -6.08 -0.99
N ARG A 93 6.08 -4.82 -1.40
CA ARG A 93 7.18 -3.86 -1.50
C ARG A 93 7.51 -3.18 -0.17
N GLU A 94 6.50 -2.78 0.60
CA GLU A 94 6.66 -1.90 1.77
C GLU A 94 6.79 -2.64 3.11
N LEU A 95 6.22 -3.85 3.25
CA LEU A 95 6.38 -4.64 4.48
C LEU A 95 7.70 -5.41 4.56
N VAL A 96 8.54 -5.34 3.51
CA VAL A 96 9.91 -5.88 3.46
C VAL A 96 10.01 -7.33 3.96
N TRP A 97 9.15 -8.21 3.44
CA TRP A 97 9.32 -9.65 3.67
C TRP A 97 10.51 -10.15 2.86
N GLU A 98 11.64 -10.41 3.54
CA GLU A 98 12.91 -10.80 2.93
C GLU A 98 12.77 -12.03 2.03
N GLU A 99 11.86 -12.95 2.37
CA GLU A 99 11.60 -14.17 1.61
C GLU A 99 11.02 -13.91 0.21
N LEU A 100 10.48 -12.72 -0.02
CA LEU A 100 9.96 -12.31 -1.32
C LEU A 100 11.03 -11.63 -2.19
N ALA A 101 12.22 -11.36 -1.65
CA ALA A 101 13.27 -10.69 -2.38
C ALA A 101 13.97 -11.62 -3.41
N PRO A 102 14.35 -11.10 -4.60
CA PRO A 102 14.06 -9.77 -5.12
C PRO A 102 12.65 -9.69 -5.71
N PHE A 103 11.80 -8.83 -5.12
CA PHE A 103 10.49 -8.49 -5.65
C PHE A 103 10.54 -7.16 -6.41
N ALA A 104 9.88 -7.08 -7.57
CA ALA A 104 9.62 -5.82 -8.26
C ALA A 104 8.20 -5.86 -8.81
N ASP A 105 7.37 -4.89 -8.40
CA ASP A 105 5.98 -4.81 -8.86
C ASP A 105 5.87 -4.32 -10.31
N LYS A 106 4.66 -4.45 -10.87
CA LYS A 106 4.37 -4.07 -12.26
C LYS A 106 4.71 -2.61 -12.57
N LYS A 107 4.57 -1.68 -11.61
CA LYS A 107 4.87 -0.25 -11.81
C LYS A 107 6.37 -0.01 -11.88
N ALA A 108 7.13 -0.61 -10.96
CA ALA A 108 8.58 -0.54 -10.98
C ALA A 108 9.16 -1.10 -12.28
N LEU A 109 8.67 -2.29 -12.70
CA LEU A 109 9.08 -2.93 -13.94
C LEU A 109 8.73 -2.10 -15.19
N LYS A 110 7.56 -1.44 -15.20
CA LYS A 110 7.15 -0.55 -16.28
C LYS A 110 8.03 0.68 -16.35
N ALA A 111 8.33 1.32 -15.22
CA ALA A 111 9.24 2.46 -15.19
C ALA A 111 10.66 2.11 -15.62
N ALA A 112 11.20 0.97 -15.18
CA ALA A 112 12.52 0.50 -15.61
C ALA A 112 12.60 0.35 -17.14
N ARG A 113 11.58 -0.27 -17.76
CA ARG A 113 11.51 -0.39 -19.23
C ARG A 113 11.43 0.95 -19.94
N LEU A 114 10.70 1.92 -19.39
CA LEU A 114 10.63 3.28 -19.94
C LEU A 114 11.95 4.07 -19.81
N LEU A 115 12.90 3.56 -19.02
CA LEU A 115 14.24 4.12 -18.83
C LEU A 115 15.31 3.25 -19.51
N ASP A 116 14.90 2.32 -20.38
CA ASP A 116 15.77 1.36 -21.09
C ASP A 116 16.64 0.49 -20.15
N ILE A 117 16.18 0.30 -18.91
CA ILE A 117 16.82 -0.59 -17.93
C ILE A 117 16.24 -2.00 -18.12
N ARG A 118 17.12 -3.00 -18.24
CA ARG A 118 16.71 -4.40 -18.25
C ARG A 118 16.07 -4.75 -16.90
N ALA A 119 14.79 -5.08 -16.94
CA ALA A 119 13.92 -5.03 -15.76
C ALA A 119 13.65 -6.34 -15.00
N PRO A 120 14.22 -7.54 -15.29
CA PRO A 120 14.04 -8.67 -14.38
C PRO A 120 14.48 -8.32 -12.95
N PRO A 121 13.75 -8.73 -11.89
CA PRO A 121 14.08 -8.37 -10.50
C PRO A 121 15.54 -8.68 -10.11
N LYS A 122 16.06 -9.84 -10.55
CA LYS A 122 17.45 -10.25 -10.32
C LYS A 122 18.47 -9.32 -10.99
N GLU A 123 18.15 -8.79 -12.16
CA GLU A 123 19.04 -7.87 -12.86
C GLU A 123 19.00 -6.48 -12.24
N LEU A 124 17.82 -6.01 -11.84
CA LEU A 124 17.70 -4.78 -11.05
C LEU A 124 18.47 -4.87 -9.71
N LEU A 125 18.48 -6.03 -9.06
CA LEU A 125 19.29 -6.28 -7.87
C LEU A 125 20.80 -6.26 -8.18
N SER A 126 21.22 -6.75 -9.34
CA SER A 126 22.63 -6.71 -9.75
C SER A 126 23.15 -5.28 -9.96
N LEU A 127 22.29 -4.34 -10.39
CA LEU A 127 22.62 -2.90 -10.47
C LEU A 127 22.85 -2.26 -9.10
N CYS A 128 22.45 -2.95 -8.04
CA CYS A 128 22.56 -2.52 -6.66
C CYS A 128 23.67 -3.27 -5.92
N ASP A 129 24.65 -3.88 -6.61
CA ASP A 129 25.72 -4.68 -5.99
C ASP A 129 25.19 -5.81 -5.09
N MET A 130 24.03 -6.38 -5.42
CA MET A 130 23.32 -7.37 -4.59
C MET A 130 22.88 -6.86 -3.20
N ASP A 131 22.88 -5.54 -2.99
CA ASP A 131 22.44 -4.90 -1.75
C ASP A 131 20.91 -4.70 -1.77
N LEU A 132 20.21 -5.41 -0.88
CA LEU A 132 18.76 -5.32 -0.75
C LEU A 132 18.27 -3.95 -0.31
N THR A 133 19.05 -3.21 0.49
CA THR A 133 18.67 -1.85 0.92
C THR A 133 18.72 -0.88 -0.27
N LYS A 134 19.77 -0.96 -1.10
CA LYS A 134 19.85 -0.20 -2.35
C LYS A 134 18.74 -0.60 -3.31
N TYR A 135 18.45 -1.90 -3.41
CA TYR A 135 17.40 -2.43 -4.26
C TYR A 135 16.01 -1.92 -3.88
N VAL A 136 15.63 -1.94 -2.60
CA VAL A 136 14.34 -1.40 -2.13
C VAL A 136 14.20 0.09 -2.47
N ARG A 137 15.28 0.87 -2.31
CA ARG A 137 15.30 2.30 -2.69
C ARG A 137 15.13 2.50 -4.20
N LEU A 138 15.78 1.66 -5.03
CA LEU A 138 15.64 1.67 -6.48
C LEU A 138 14.19 1.37 -6.90
N ILE A 139 13.59 0.30 -6.38
CA ILE A 139 12.20 -0.07 -6.67
C ILE A 139 11.24 1.06 -6.30
N ALA A 140 11.39 1.64 -5.09
CA ALA A 140 10.57 2.77 -4.67
C ALA A 140 10.73 4.00 -5.58
N ALA A 141 11.95 4.29 -6.05
CA ALA A 141 12.21 5.38 -6.99
C ALA A 141 11.54 5.14 -8.35
N LEU A 142 11.62 3.92 -8.90
CA LEU A 142 10.97 3.54 -10.15
C LEU A 142 9.44 3.69 -10.06
N VAL A 143 8.83 3.27 -8.94
CA VAL A 143 7.38 3.47 -8.71
C VAL A 143 7.02 4.96 -8.70
N ARG A 144 7.80 5.82 -8.04
CA ARG A 144 7.56 7.28 -8.05
C ARG A 144 7.67 7.87 -9.46
N VAL A 145 8.62 7.40 -10.26
CA VAL A 145 8.75 7.81 -11.67
C VAL A 145 7.47 7.43 -12.45
N GLU A 146 6.97 6.20 -12.30
CA GLU A 146 5.74 5.77 -12.96
C GLU A 146 4.53 6.63 -12.57
N LEU A 147 4.33 6.84 -11.26
CA LEU A 147 3.22 7.65 -10.75
C LEU A 147 3.31 9.10 -11.23
N SER A 148 4.51 9.69 -11.27
CA SER A 148 4.70 11.06 -11.75
C SER A 148 4.29 11.26 -13.22
N LYS A 149 4.43 10.23 -14.05
CA LYS A 149 3.98 10.26 -15.46
C LYS A 149 2.46 10.17 -15.54
N SER A 150 1.84 9.29 -14.76
CA SER A 150 0.37 9.17 -14.71
C SER A 150 -0.33 10.46 -14.28
N TYR A 151 0.24 11.21 -13.33
CA TYR A 151 -0.32 12.52 -12.96
C TYR A 151 -0.28 13.52 -14.12
N ARG A 152 0.79 13.54 -14.92
CA ARG A 152 0.90 14.43 -16.09
C ARG A 152 -0.04 14.07 -17.23
N GLU A 153 -0.48 12.82 -17.33
CA GLU A 153 -1.45 12.36 -18.34
C GLU A 153 -2.90 12.61 -17.92
N ALA A 154 -3.19 12.65 -16.62
CA ALA A 154 -4.53 12.91 -16.08
C ALA A 154 -4.92 14.41 -16.03
N ASP A 155 -3.95 15.32 -16.20
CA ASP A 155 -4.14 16.77 -16.29
C ASP A 155 -4.38 17.27 -17.74
N LYS A 156 -4.70 16.38 -18.69
CA LYS A 156 -5.06 16.70 -20.09
C LYS A 156 -6.50 16.32 -20.37
#